data_AF-A0A212C4H9-F1
#
_entry.id   AF-A0A212C4H9-F1
#
_cell.length_a   1.000
_cell.length_b   1.000
_cell.length_c   1.000
_cell.angle_alpha   90.00
_cell.angle_beta   90.00
_cell.angle_gamma   90.00
#
_symmetry.space_group_name_H-M   'P 1'
#
loop_
_entity.id
_entity.type
_entity.pdbx_description
1 polymer ?
#
loop_
_entity_poly.entity_id
_entity_poly.type
_entity_poly.pdbx_seq_one_letter_code
_entity_poly.pdbx_strand_id
1 'polypeptide(L)'
;MCYEMERLHSGGDVTFHDVLSMLSYRSVDIRKSLQLEELLAREQLEYTIEEEVAKQTIRMWLKKCLKRIRAKQQQSCSIIISLKQSQQQELKRILNPPSIETTQPSEDLKTNSQDNSVQPES
;
A
#
# COMPACT_ATOMS: atom_id res chain seq x y z
N MET A 1 -3.13 -16.69 -22.72
CA MET A 1 -2.53 -18.02 -22.43
C MET A 1 -2.70 -18.40 -20.96
N CYS A 2 -2.04 -17.75 -19.99
CA CYS A 2 -2.22 -18.13 -18.57
C CYS A 2 -3.69 -18.17 -18.10
N TYR A 3 -4.44 -17.11 -18.40
CA TYR A 3 -5.88 -17.03 -18.06
C TYR A 3 -6.73 -18.12 -18.74
N GLU A 4 -6.32 -18.60 -19.91
CA GLU A 4 -7.01 -19.67 -20.63
C GLU A 4 -6.95 -20.99 -19.84
N MET A 5 -5.76 -21.32 -19.34
CA MET A 5 -5.51 -22.52 -18.55
C MET A 5 -6.16 -22.45 -17.17
N GLU A 6 -6.09 -21.29 -16.53
CA GLU A 6 -6.76 -21.04 -15.24
C GLU A 6 -8.28 -21.21 -15.38
N ARG A 7 -8.88 -20.69 -16.44
CA ARG A 7 -10.32 -20.81 -16.72
C ARG A 7 -10.73 -22.24 -17.07
N LEU A 8 -9.93 -22.96 -17.87
CA LEU A 8 -10.25 -24.33 -18.28
C LEU A 8 -10.36 -25.28 -17.09
N HIS A 9 -9.51 -25.10 -16.08
CA HIS A 9 -9.49 -25.95 -14.88
C HIS A 9 -10.11 -25.32 -13.64
N SER A 10 -10.73 -24.13 -13.76
CA SER A 10 -11.24 -23.37 -12.61
C SER A 10 -10.18 -23.22 -11.49
N GLY A 11 -8.92 -23.03 -11.86
CA GLY A 11 -7.77 -22.96 -10.95
C GLY A 11 -7.21 -24.31 -10.48
N GLY A 12 -7.67 -25.44 -11.03
CA GLY A 12 -7.11 -26.78 -10.80
C GLY A 12 -5.86 -27.09 -11.60
N ASP A 13 -5.38 -28.32 -11.48
CA ASP A 13 -4.18 -28.80 -12.16
C ASP A 13 -4.37 -28.83 -13.68
N VAL A 14 -3.33 -28.42 -14.42
CA VAL A 14 -3.29 -28.38 -15.88
C VAL A 14 -2.50 -29.59 -16.39
N THR A 15 -3.03 -30.30 -17.38
CA THR A 15 -2.32 -31.44 -17.97
C THR A 15 -1.38 -31.00 -19.09
N PHE A 16 -0.42 -31.88 -19.43
CA PHE A 16 0.45 -31.66 -20.59
C PHE A 16 -0.35 -31.47 -21.89
N HIS A 17 -1.44 -32.21 -22.05
CA HIS A 17 -2.30 -32.13 -23.23
C HIS A 17 -2.94 -30.74 -23.35
N ASP A 18 -3.41 -30.15 -22.25
CA ASP A 18 -4.05 -28.83 -22.27
C ASP A 18 -3.08 -27.74 -22.71
N VAL A 19 -1.85 -27.80 -22.23
CA VAL A 19 -0.78 -26.87 -22.64
C VAL A 19 -0.45 -27.04 -24.12
N LEU A 20 -0.32 -28.30 -24.58
CA LEU A 20 -0.02 -28.60 -25.97
C LEU A 20 -1.15 -28.13 -26.91
N SER A 21 -2.41 -28.38 -26.53
CA SER A 21 -3.59 -27.91 -27.27
C SER A 21 -3.68 -26.39 -27.30
N MET A 22 -3.44 -25.72 -26.17
CA MET A 22 -3.43 -24.26 -26.15
C MET A 22 -2.37 -23.70 -27.11
N LEU A 23 -1.15 -24.24 -27.06
CA LEU A 23 -0.05 -23.79 -27.92
C LEU A 23 -0.34 -24.04 -29.40
N SER A 24 -0.91 -25.19 -29.76
CA SER A 24 -1.27 -25.47 -31.15
C SER A 24 -2.30 -24.48 -31.68
N TYR A 25 -3.34 -24.15 -30.91
CA TYR A 25 -4.32 -23.12 -31.30
C TYR A 25 -3.70 -21.72 -31.46
N ARG A 26 -2.68 -21.37 -30.67
CA ARG A 26 -2.01 -20.06 -30.76
C ARG A 26 -1.01 -19.97 -31.90
N SER A 27 -0.39 -21.08 -32.29
CA SER A 27 0.69 -21.14 -33.28
C SER A 27 0.25 -21.25 -34.74
N VAL A 28 -1.03 -21.00 -35.07
CA VAL A 28 -1.59 -20.95 -36.44
C VAL A 28 -1.74 -22.31 -37.14
N ASP A 29 -0.98 -23.34 -36.75
CA ASP A 29 -0.86 -24.58 -37.55
C ASP A 29 -2.15 -25.43 -37.60
N ILE A 30 -2.81 -25.64 -36.46
CA ILE A 30 -4.05 -26.44 -36.45
C ILE A 30 -5.26 -25.63 -36.90
N ARG A 31 -5.30 -24.31 -36.69
CA ARG A 31 -6.45 -23.44 -37.01
C ARG A 31 -6.90 -23.49 -38.46
N LYS A 32 -5.96 -23.72 -39.38
CA LYS A 32 -6.25 -23.83 -40.82
C LYS A 32 -7.00 -25.12 -41.19
N SER A 33 -7.02 -26.09 -40.29
CA SER A 33 -7.64 -27.40 -40.49
C SER A 33 -8.95 -27.57 -39.71
N LEU A 34 -9.38 -26.55 -38.95
CA LEU A 34 -10.61 -26.60 -38.17
C LEU A 34 -11.87 -26.54 -39.05
N GLN A 35 -12.93 -27.21 -38.61
CA GLN A 35 -14.28 -27.02 -39.16
C GLN A 35 -14.85 -25.66 -38.70
N LEU A 36 -15.85 -25.14 -39.41
CA LEU A 36 -16.42 -23.81 -39.14
C LEU A 36 -16.94 -23.66 -37.70
N GLU A 37 -17.66 -24.66 -37.19
CA GLU A 37 -18.19 -24.64 -35.81
C GLU A 37 -17.06 -24.57 -34.78
N GLU A 38 -16.04 -25.42 -34.95
CA GLU A 38 -14.87 -25.46 -34.07
C GLU A 38 -14.09 -24.13 -34.12
N LEU A 39 -13.96 -23.55 -35.32
CA LEU A 39 -13.27 -22.28 -35.52
C LEU A 39 -14.00 -21.14 -34.80
N LEU A 40 -15.33 -21.05 -34.95
CA LEU A 40 -16.16 -20.04 -34.29
C LEU A 40 -16.14 -20.20 -32.77
N ALA A 41 -16.23 -21.44 -32.27
CA ALA A 41 -16.11 -21.73 -30.84
C ALA A 41 -14.74 -21.29 -30.30
N ARG A 42 -13.67 -21.51 -31.08
CA ARG A 42 -12.32 -21.10 -30.72
C ARG A 42 -12.17 -19.58 -30.71
N GLU A 43 -12.66 -18.89 -31.73
CA GLU A 43 -12.63 -17.43 -31.81
C GLU A 43 -13.40 -16.79 -30.65
N GLN A 44 -14.60 -17.28 -30.37
CA GLN A 44 -15.41 -16.80 -29.24
C GLN A 44 -14.69 -16.99 -27.90
N LEU A 45 -14.01 -18.12 -27.72
CA LEU A 45 -13.20 -18.39 -26.52
C LEU A 45 -12.05 -17.39 -26.40
N GLU A 46 -11.31 -17.14 -27.48
CA GLU A 46 -10.21 -16.17 -27.49
C GLU A 46 -10.67 -14.75 -27.19
N TYR A 47 -11.77 -14.31 -27.82
CA TYR A 47 -12.39 -13.00 -27.57
C TYR A 47 -12.80 -12.86 -26.09
N THR A 48 -13.46 -13.88 -25.53
CA THR A 48 -13.88 -13.87 -24.13
C THR A 48 -12.66 -13.75 -23.19
N ILE A 49 -11.58 -14.48 -23.48
CA ILE A 49 -10.35 -14.42 -22.69
C ILE A 49 -9.73 -13.01 -22.75
N GLU A 50 -9.65 -12.43 -23.94
CA GLU A 50 -9.10 -11.08 -24.13
C GLU A 50 -9.92 -10.04 -23.36
N GLU A 51 -11.25 -10.10 -23.47
CA GLU A 51 -12.16 -9.21 -22.79
C GLU A 51 -12.01 -9.28 -21.27
N GLU A 52 -11.95 -10.49 -20.70
CA GLU A 52 -11.81 -10.68 -19.25
C GLU A 52 -10.45 -10.22 -18.73
N VAL A 53 -9.37 -10.47 -19.47
CA VAL A 53 -8.03 -9.95 -19.13
C VAL A 53 -8.01 -8.43 -19.16
N ALA A 54 -8.65 -7.80 -20.16
CA ALA A 54 -8.75 -6.35 -20.25
C ALA A 54 -9.56 -5.78 -19.07
N LYS A 55 -10.75 -6.32 -18.80
CA LYS A 55 -11.61 -5.92 -17.66
C LYS A 55 -10.84 -6.01 -16.33
N GLN A 56 -10.15 -7.11 -16.09
CA GLN A 56 -9.38 -7.30 -14.86
C GLN A 56 -8.22 -6.31 -14.76
N THR A 57 -7.52 -6.06 -15.87
CA THR A 57 -6.41 -5.10 -15.92
C THR A 57 -6.88 -3.69 -15.58
N ILE A 58 -7.96 -3.22 -16.20
CA ILE A 58 -8.57 -1.92 -15.93
C ILE A 58 -9.01 -1.83 -14.47
N ARG A 59 -9.68 -2.87 -13.95
CA ARG A 59 -10.12 -2.94 -12.55
C ARG A 59 -8.94 -2.82 -11.57
N MET A 60 -7.86 -3.55 -11.81
CA MET A 60 -6.66 -3.48 -10.97
C MET A 60 -6.00 -2.11 -11.04
N TRP A 61 -5.92 -1.52 -12.23
CA TRP A 61 -5.36 -0.18 -12.42
C TRP A 61 -6.18 0.88 -11.68
N LEU A 62 -7.51 0.86 -11.80
CA LEU A 62 -8.41 1.75 -11.06
C LEU A 62 -8.26 1.61 -9.55
N LYS A 63 -8.19 0.38 -9.03
CA LYS A 63 -7.93 0.12 -7.60
C LYS A 63 -6.62 0.77 -7.14
N LYS A 64 -5.54 0.66 -7.92
CA LYS A 64 -4.24 1.30 -7.63
C LYS A 64 -4.35 2.83 -7.64
N CYS A 65 -5.03 3.40 -8.64
CA CYS A 65 -5.25 4.84 -8.75
C CYS A 65 -6.02 5.38 -7.54
N LEU A 66 -7.14 4.74 -7.16
CA LEU A 66 -7.95 5.15 -6.01
C LEU A 66 -7.17 5.04 -4.69
N LYS A 67 -6.40 3.96 -4.48
CA LYS A 67 -5.56 3.81 -3.28
C LYS A 67 -4.54 4.95 -3.17
N ARG A 68 -3.93 5.34 -4.28
CA ARG A 68 -2.96 6.46 -4.34
C ARG A 68 -3.62 7.80 -4.04
N ILE A 69 -4.81 8.06 -4.58
CA ILE A 69 -5.57 9.28 -4.29
C ILE A 69 -5.90 9.36 -2.79
N ARG A 70 -6.41 8.26 -2.21
CA ARG A 70 -6.75 8.20 -0.78
C ARG A 70 -5.54 8.41 0.13
N ALA A 71 -4.39 7.80 -0.21
CA ALA A 71 -3.16 7.98 0.56
C ALA A 71 -2.67 9.43 0.53
N LYS A 72 -2.68 10.08 -0.65
CA LYS A 72 -2.34 11.51 -0.77
C LYS A 72 -3.29 12.39 0.04
N GLN A 73 -4.60 12.11 -0.03
CA GLN A 73 -5.59 12.86 0.75
C GLN A 73 -5.37 12.69 2.27
N GLN A 74 -5.09 11.48 2.75
CA GLN A 74 -4.79 11.23 4.17
C GLN A 74 -3.52 11.95 4.62
N GLN A 75 -2.47 11.96 3.81
CA GLN A 75 -1.24 12.70 4.10
C GLN A 75 -1.52 14.20 4.21
N SER A 76 -2.25 14.80 3.25
CA SER A 76 -2.62 16.21 3.31
C SER A 76 -3.48 16.54 4.53
N CYS A 77 -4.48 15.71 4.86
CA CYS A 77 -5.30 15.87 6.07
C CYS A 77 -4.45 15.81 7.34
N SER A 78 -3.55 14.82 7.44
CA SER A 78 -2.65 14.68 8.60
C SER A 78 -1.79 15.92 8.78
N ILE A 79 -1.20 16.44 7.70
CA ILE A 79 -0.36 17.65 7.73
C ILE A 79 -1.19 18.86 8.22
N ILE A 80 -2.39 19.05 7.67
CA ILE A 80 -3.28 20.16 8.07
C ILE A 80 -3.65 20.08 9.56
N ILE A 81 -3.95 18.88 10.06
CA ILE A 81 -4.29 18.66 11.47
C ILE A 81 -3.09 19.02 12.37
N SER A 82 -1.90 18.52 12.05
CA SER A 82 -0.68 18.82 12.80
C SER A 82 -0.35 20.31 12.80
N LEU A 83 -0.47 20.99 11.65
CA LEU A 83 -0.25 22.43 11.53
C LEU A 83 -1.26 23.23 12.36
N LYS A 84 -2.54 22.87 12.32
CA LYS A 84 -3.58 23.51 13.13
C LYS A 84 -3.31 23.33 14.62
N GLN A 85 -2.91 22.13 15.04
CA GLN A 85 -2.59 21.84 16.43
C GLN A 85 -1.37 22.62 16.92
N SER A 86 -0.31 22.68 16.11
CA SER A 86 0.89 23.48 16.42
C SER A 86 0.55 24.96 16.60
N GLN A 87 -0.24 25.53 15.68
CA GLN A 87 -0.67 26.92 15.78
C GLN A 87 -1.53 27.19 17.02
N GLN A 88 -2.47 26.29 17.34
CA GLN A 88 -3.27 26.42 18.55
C GLN A 88 -2.43 26.34 19.83
N GLN A 89 -1.41 25.49 19.85
CA GLN A 89 -0.53 25.36 21.01
C GLN A 89 0.33 26.61 21.21
N GLU A 90 0.82 27.20 20.11
CA GLU A 90 1.52 28.49 20.15
C GLU A 90 0.59 29.61 20.63
N LEU A 91 -0.63 29.68 20.09
CA LEU A 91 -1.62 30.68 20.48
C LEU A 91 -1.99 30.60 21.96
N LYS A 92 -2.08 29.38 22.51
CA LYS A 92 -2.28 29.14 23.95
C LYS A 92 -1.10 29.64 24.80
N ARG A 93 0.14 29.47 24.33
CA ARG A 93 1.33 30.01 25.04
C ARG A 93 1.34 31.54 25.06
N ILE A 94 0.89 32.18 23.98
CA ILE A 94 0.79 33.64 23.92
C ILE A 94 -0.31 34.16 24.85
N LEU A 95 -1.48 33.50 24.87
CA LEU A 95 -2.62 33.94 25.66
C LEU A 95 -2.47 33.66 27.16
N ASN A 96 -1.80 32.57 27.52
CA ASN A 96 -1.44 32.23 28.90
C ASN A 96 0.08 32.27 29.04
N PRO A 97 0.69 33.46 29.17
CA PRO A 97 2.11 33.55 29.42
C PRO A 97 2.40 32.85 30.76
N PRO A 98 3.47 32.05 30.84
CA PRO A 98 3.89 31.48 32.11
C PRO A 98 4.14 32.64 33.09
N SER A 99 3.53 32.57 34.27
CA SER A 99 3.78 33.52 35.35
C SER A 99 5.28 33.56 35.60
N ILE A 100 5.90 34.72 35.38
CA ILE A 100 7.30 34.93 35.76
C ILE A 100 7.33 34.88 37.28
N GLU A 101 7.74 33.76 37.85
CA GLU A 101 8.23 33.77 39.23
C GLU A 101 9.54 34.55 39.22
N THR A 102 9.48 35.79 39.72
CA THR A 102 10.66 36.57 40.09
C THR A 102 11.43 35.77 41.13
N THR A 103 12.47 35.05 40.70
CA THR A 103 13.44 34.47 41.62
C THR A 103 14.20 35.65 42.25
N GLN A 104 13.82 35.99 43.48
CA GLN A 104 14.58 36.89 44.34
C GLN A 104 16.01 36.35 44.50
N PRO A 105 17.04 37.22 44.55
CA PRO A 105 18.41 36.78 44.78
C PRO A 105 18.55 36.35 46.23
N SER A 106 18.72 35.05 46.48
CA SER A 106 19.15 34.55 47.79
C SER A 106 20.65 34.77 47.92
N GLU A 107 21.05 35.85 48.59
CA GLU A 107 22.29 35.89 49.34
C GLU A 107 22.14 34.98 50.55
N ASP A 108 22.98 33.96 50.67
CA ASP A 108 23.59 33.59 51.95
C ASP A 108 24.70 32.56 51.74
N LEU A 109 25.94 33.06 51.85
CA LEU A 109 27.10 32.28 52.23
C LEU A 109 26.86 31.67 53.61
N LYS A 110 27.06 30.35 53.77
CA LYS A 110 27.73 29.77 54.94
C LYS A 110 28.20 28.34 54.70
N THR A 111 29.52 28.25 54.63
CA THR A 111 30.40 27.14 55.02
C THR A 111 29.82 26.16 56.06
N ASN A 112 29.90 24.84 55.81
CA ASN A 112 30.60 23.90 56.70
C ASN A 112 30.76 22.48 56.09
N SER A 113 32.02 22.13 55.81
CA SER A 113 32.77 20.89 56.08
C SER A 113 32.11 19.50 56.17
N GLN A 114 32.79 18.55 55.50
CA GLN A 114 33.02 17.12 55.84
C GLN A 114 31.77 16.20 55.80
N ASP A 115 31.81 14.94 55.36
CA ASP A 115 32.86 13.94 55.39
C ASP A 115 32.61 12.84 54.33
N ASN A 116 33.69 12.14 54.06
CA ASN A 116 33.95 10.96 53.25
C ASN A 116 32.94 9.78 53.39
N SER A 117 32.65 9.06 52.29
CA SER A 117 32.91 7.60 52.18
C SER A 117 32.31 6.96 50.93
N VAL A 118 33.19 6.25 50.22
CA VAL A 118 33.02 5.32 49.10
C VAL A 118 32.16 4.10 49.47
N GLN A 119 31.33 3.60 48.55
CA GLN A 119 31.31 2.18 48.07
C GLN A 119 30.18 1.87 47.07
N PRO A 120 30.43 1.03 46.04
CA PRO A 120 29.39 0.36 45.24
C PRO A 120 29.33 -1.16 45.52
N GLU A 121 28.14 -1.74 45.48
CA GLU A 121 27.85 -3.18 45.28
C GLU A 121 26.41 -3.27 44.73
N SER A 122 25.99 -4.13 43.80
CA SER A 122 26.58 -5.09 42.85
C SER A 122 25.57 -5.25 41.71
#